data_AF-A0A142YA32-F1
#
_entry.id   AF-A0A142YA32-F1
#
_cell.length_a   1.000
_cell.length_b   1.000
_cell.length_c   1.000
_cell.angle_alpha   90.00
_cell.angle_beta   90.00
_cell.angle_gamma   90.00
#
_symmetry.space_group_name_H-M   'P 1'
#
loop_
_entity.id
_entity.type
_entity.pdbx_description
1 polymer ?
#
loop_
_entity_poly.entity_id
_entity_poly.type
_entity_poly.pdbx_seq_one_letter_code
_entity_poly.pdbx_strand_id
1 'polypeptide(L)'
;MLRQRRDRRGRIALGGSPGRRGKRPAPQPIQGKALPLGGVPRPLYDLLPRRFFVQRVVQATHGCPFTCSFCTVPTLNPGFRTRPVAEVVEDIKNDRFRHRWPRKVVWFWDDNLPIKRS
;
A
#
# COMPACT_ATOMS: atom_id res chain seq x y z
N MET A 1 -25.77 -18.44 32.99
CA MET A 1 -26.45 -19.27 31.97
C MET A 1 -27.66 -18.51 31.44
N LEU A 2 -27.58 -17.92 30.24
CA LEU A 2 -28.70 -17.20 29.63
C LEU A 2 -29.62 -18.21 28.91
N ARG A 3 -30.86 -18.38 29.38
CA ARG A 3 -31.85 -19.25 28.72
C ARG A 3 -32.29 -18.62 27.39
N GLN A 4 -31.82 -19.16 26.27
CA GLN A 4 -32.32 -18.79 24.94
C GLN A 4 -33.75 -19.36 24.77
N ARG A 5 -34.75 -18.48 24.63
CA ARG A 5 -36.13 -18.90 24.31
C ARG A 5 -36.19 -19.29 22.83
N ARG A 6 -36.40 -20.58 22.56
CA ARG A 6 -36.67 -21.13 21.21
C ARG A 6 -38.18 -21.06 20.92
N ASP A 7 -38.55 -20.85 19.66
CA ASP A 7 -39.96 -20.85 19.25
C ASP A 7 -40.58 -22.27 19.30
N ARG A 8 -41.90 -22.38 19.09
CA ARG A 8 -42.63 -23.67 19.11
C ARG A 8 -42.15 -24.67 18.04
N ARG A 9 -41.26 -24.27 17.12
CA ARG A 9 -40.66 -25.12 16.08
C ARG A 9 -39.16 -25.33 16.29
N GLY A 10 -38.63 -24.99 17.47
CA GLY A 10 -37.24 -25.25 17.86
C GLY A 10 -36.20 -24.37 17.17
N ARG A 11 -36.59 -23.33 16.42
CA ARG A 11 -35.64 -22.44 15.75
C ARG A 11 -35.17 -21.34 16.70
N ILE A 12 -33.88 -21.03 16.63
CA ILE A 12 -33.28 -19.87 17.27
C ILE A 12 -33.77 -18.64 16.50
N ALA A 13 -34.55 -17.77 17.14
CA ALA A 13 -34.98 -16.52 16.54
C ALA A 13 -33.75 -15.61 16.34
N LEU A 14 -33.20 -15.58 15.12
CA LEU A 14 -32.26 -14.54 14.70
C LEU A 14 -33.07 -13.25 14.54
N GLY A 15 -33.26 -12.54 15.66
CA GLY A 15 -33.83 -11.21 15.68
C GLY A 15 -32.87 -10.22 15.02
N GLY A 16 -32.99 -10.08 13.71
CA GLY A 16 -32.35 -9.03 12.94
C GLY A 16 -33.28 -8.65 11.80
N SER A 17 -33.85 -7.45 11.85
CA SER A 17 -34.49 -6.83 10.69
C SER A 17 -33.54 -6.92 9.49
N PRO A 18 -34.02 -7.17 8.26
CA PRO A 18 -33.16 -7.12 7.08
C PRO A 18 -32.62 -5.68 6.97
N GLY A 19 -31.42 -5.46 7.49
CA GLY A 19 -30.74 -4.18 7.38
C GLY A 19 -30.65 -3.85 5.90
N ARG A 20 -31.28 -2.76 5.45
CA ARG A 20 -31.12 -2.26 4.09
C ARG A 20 -29.62 -2.23 3.82
N ARG A 21 -29.18 -2.97 2.81
CA ARG A 21 -27.81 -2.88 2.29
C ARG A 21 -27.66 -1.43 1.80
N GLY A 22 -27.23 -0.54 2.69
CA GLY A 22 -27.03 0.86 2.36
C GLY A 22 -26.10 0.94 1.16
N LYS A 23 -26.48 1.71 0.13
CA LYS A 23 -25.59 1.95 -1.01
C LYS A 23 -24.25 2.44 -0.45
N ARG A 24 -23.18 1.69 -0.69
CA ARG A 24 -21.82 2.16 -0.37
C ARG A 24 -21.65 3.49 -1.13
N PRO A 25 -21.28 4.59 -0.44
CA PRO A 25 -21.09 5.86 -1.10
C PRO A 25 -20.08 5.68 -2.24
N ALA A 26 -20.28 6.43 -3.32
CA ALA A 26 -19.34 6.44 -4.43
C ALA A 26 -17.94 6.78 -3.89
N PRO A 27 -16.88 6.08 -4.33
CA PRO A 27 -15.53 6.45 -3.94
C PRO A 27 -15.29 7.89 -4.38
N GLN A 28 -14.90 8.73 -3.41
CA GLN A 28 -14.59 10.13 -3.71
C GLN A 28 -13.31 10.19 -4.55
N PRO A 29 -13.21 11.12 -5.51
CA PRO A 29 -11.98 11.34 -6.25
C PRO A 29 -10.83 11.60 -5.27
N ILE A 30 -9.68 10.98 -5.51
CA ILE A 30 -8.46 11.31 -4.77
C ILE A 30 -8.08 12.72 -5.20
N GLN A 31 -8.35 13.69 -4.34
CA GLN A 31 -8.04 15.10 -4.57
C GLN A 31 -6.63 15.37 -4.05
N GLY A 32 -5.70 15.74 -4.93
CA GLY A 32 -4.34 16.07 -4.55
C GLY A 32 -3.45 16.40 -5.75
N LYS A 33 -2.44 17.24 -5.53
CA LYS A 33 -1.40 17.53 -6.52
C LYS A 33 -0.21 16.60 -6.29
N ALA A 34 0.28 16.00 -7.36
CA ALA A 34 1.53 15.24 -7.32
C ALA A 34 2.71 16.17 -6.97
N LEU A 35 3.39 15.92 -5.84
CA LEU A 35 4.55 16.69 -5.40
C LEU A 35 5.86 16.09 -5.93
N PRO A 36 6.96 16.84 -6.01
CA PRO A 36 8.28 16.27 -6.29
C PRO A 36 8.66 15.18 -5.28
N LEU A 37 9.51 14.22 -5.69
CA LEU A 37 9.98 13.14 -4.82
C LEU A 37 11.30 13.45 -4.09
N GLY A 38 11.91 14.62 -4.31
CA GLY A 38 13.11 15.03 -3.59
C GLY A 38 12.80 15.54 -2.19
N GLY A 39 13.73 15.31 -1.25
CA GLY A 39 13.60 15.72 0.14
C GLY A 39 12.58 14.89 0.95
N VAL A 40 12.11 13.77 0.40
CA VAL A 40 11.20 12.86 1.11
C VAL A 40 12.00 12.14 2.20
N PRO A 41 11.51 12.09 3.46
CA PRO A 41 12.19 11.38 4.53
C PRO A 41 12.39 9.90 4.18
N ARG A 42 13.51 9.35 4.64
CA ARG A 42 13.77 7.91 4.55
C ARG A 42 12.63 7.10 5.19
N PRO A 43 12.29 5.91 4.66
CA PRO A 43 11.37 5.01 5.32
C PRO A 43 11.86 4.64 6.73
N LEU A 44 10.93 4.60 7.69
CA LEU A 44 11.19 4.19 9.06
C LEU A 44 11.26 2.67 9.18
N TYR A 45 12.28 2.07 8.56
CA TYR A 45 12.48 0.62 8.53
C TYR A 45 12.53 -0.03 9.93
N ASP A 46 12.97 0.73 10.94
CA ASP A 46 13.04 0.28 12.33
C ASP A 46 11.64 -0.03 12.94
N LEU A 47 10.56 0.53 12.35
CA LEU A 47 9.19 0.26 12.76
C LEU A 47 8.59 -1.01 12.11
N LEU A 48 9.27 -1.62 11.13
CA LEU A 48 8.70 -2.76 10.41
C LEU A 48 8.70 -4.04 11.28
N PRO A 49 7.53 -4.68 11.44
CA PRO A 49 7.43 -5.99 12.07
C PRO A 49 8.36 -7.02 11.44
N ARG A 50 9.05 -7.78 12.29
CA ARG A 50 10.03 -8.79 11.85
C ARG A 50 9.44 -10.00 11.11
N ARG A 51 8.10 -10.09 11.02
CA ARG A 51 7.38 -11.10 10.23
C ARG A 51 7.43 -10.85 8.72
N PHE A 52 7.82 -9.65 8.28
CA PHE A 52 7.95 -9.36 6.87
C PHE A 52 9.22 -10.01 6.30
N PHE A 53 9.04 -10.79 5.23
CA PHE A 53 10.13 -11.47 4.53
C PHE A 53 11.07 -10.47 3.84
N VAL A 54 10.49 -9.45 3.19
CA VAL A 54 11.19 -8.31 2.59
C VAL A 54 10.97 -7.10 3.48
N GLN A 55 12.02 -6.68 4.20
CA GLN A 55 11.95 -5.48 5.06
C GLN A 55 12.46 -4.23 4.35
N ARG A 56 13.38 -4.38 3.39
CA ARG A 56 13.91 -3.25 2.61
C ARG A 56 13.15 -3.11 1.30
N VAL A 57 11.99 -2.46 1.37
CA VAL A 57 11.23 -2.00 0.20
C VAL A 57 11.61 -0.55 -0.08
N VAL A 58 12.09 -0.28 -1.28
CA VAL A 58 12.55 1.02 -1.76
C VAL A 58 11.62 1.48 -2.88
N GLN A 59 11.46 2.79 -3.02
CA GLN A 59 10.73 3.38 -4.13
C GLN A 59 11.59 4.48 -4.76
N ALA A 60 12.04 4.26 -6.00
CA ALA A 60 12.91 5.22 -6.71
C ALA A 60 12.11 6.19 -7.60
N THR A 61 10.93 5.76 -8.02
CA THR A 61 10.03 6.42 -8.95
C THR A 61 8.59 6.23 -8.50
N HIS A 62 7.71 7.11 -8.97
CA HIS A 62 6.29 7.01 -8.66
C HIS A 62 5.45 7.45 -9.86
N GLY A 63 4.41 6.67 -10.16
CA GLY A 63 3.57 6.84 -11.34
C GLY A 63 4.16 6.20 -12.59
N CYS A 64 3.41 6.32 -13.68
CA CYS A 64 3.75 5.78 -14.99
C CYS A 64 3.20 6.72 -16.08
N PRO A 65 3.97 7.02 -17.15
CA PRO A 65 3.50 7.93 -18.19
C PRO A 65 2.48 7.29 -19.15
N PHE A 66 2.25 5.98 -19.06
CA PHE A 66 1.34 5.25 -19.95
C PHE A 66 -0.10 5.28 -19.45
N THR A 67 -1.06 5.38 -20.37
CA THR A 67 -2.51 5.43 -20.11
C THR A 67 -3.21 4.11 -20.45
N CYS A 68 -2.63 2.99 -20.01
CA CYS A 68 -3.17 1.65 -20.30
C CYS A 68 -4.62 1.51 -19.82
N SER A 69 -5.51 0.97 -20.66
CA SER A 69 -6.95 0.84 -20.39
C SER A 69 -7.30 0.00 -19.16
N PHE A 70 -6.39 -0.89 -18.74
CA PHE A 70 -6.55 -1.77 -17.60
C PHE A 70 -5.92 -1.23 -16.30
N CYS A 71 -5.10 -0.17 -16.39
CA CYS A 71 -4.23 0.25 -15.29
C CYS A 71 -4.84 1.40 -14.49
N THR A 72 -4.82 1.27 -13.16
CA THR A 72 -5.28 2.33 -12.25
C THR A 72 -4.21 3.37 -11.93
N VAL A 73 -2.93 3.09 -12.23
CA VAL A 73 -1.78 3.96 -11.90
C VAL A 73 -1.97 5.39 -12.38
N PRO A 74 -2.41 5.69 -13.63
CA PRO A 74 -2.55 7.08 -14.07
C PRO A 74 -3.58 7.87 -13.25
N THR A 75 -4.57 7.19 -12.66
CA THR A 75 -5.59 7.81 -11.80
C THR A 75 -5.09 7.98 -10.36
N LEU A 76 -4.40 6.97 -9.80
CA LEU A 76 -3.94 6.99 -8.41
C LEU A 76 -2.62 7.77 -8.23
N ASN A 77 -1.70 7.60 -9.17
CA ASN A 77 -0.32 8.08 -9.16
C ASN A 77 -0.03 8.86 -10.45
N PRO A 78 -0.67 10.02 -10.67
CA PRO A 78 -0.58 10.73 -11.94
C PRO A 78 0.85 11.21 -12.25
N GLY A 79 1.21 11.11 -13.53
CA GLY A 79 2.51 11.47 -14.08
C GLY A 79 3.59 10.43 -13.83
N PHE A 80 4.84 10.82 -14.09
CA PHE A 80 6.02 10.01 -13.75
C PHE A 80 7.05 10.92 -13.08
N ARG A 81 7.49 10.54 -11.88
CA ARG A 81 8.45 11.31 -11.08
C ARG A 81 9.56 10.40 -10.59
N THR A 82 10.76 10.95 -10.50
CA THR A 82 11.94 10.26 -9.99
C THR A 82 12.45 10.93 -8.73
N ARG A 83 12.88 10.12 -7.76
CA ARG A 83 13.60 10.57 -6.58
C ARG A 83 15.08 10.77 -6.91
N PRO A 84 15.82 11.70 -6.27
CA PRO A 84 17.25 11.82 -6.48
C PRO A 84 17.99 10.52 -6.15
N VAL A 85 18.93 10.11 -7.01
CA VAL A 85 19.66 8.83 -6.86
C VAL A 85 20.36 8.73 -5.51
N ALA A 86 20.96 9.83 -5.03
CA ALA A 86 21.61 9.87 -3.73
C ALA A 86 20.65 9.50 -2.59
N GLU A 87 19.42 10.02 -2.59
CA GLU A 87 18.41 9.69 -1.57
C GLU A 87 17.98 8.22 -1.64
N VAL A 88 17.83 7.67 -2.84
CA VAL A 88 17.51 6.24 -3.04
C VAL A 88 18.64 5.35 -2.51
N VAL A 89 19.89 5.75 -2.76
CA VAL A 89 21.08 5.04 -2.25
C VAL A 89 21.12 5.06 -0.72
N GLU A 90 20.75 6.17 -0.08
CA GLU A 90 20.70 6.23 1.39
C GLU A 90 19.63 5.29 1.99
N ASP A 91 18.50 5.07 1.30
CA ASP A 91 17.53 4.06 1.69
C ASP A 91 18.09 2.64 1.54
N ILE A 92 18.81 2.37 0.45
CA ILE A 92 19.44 1.07 0.17
C ILE A 92 20.50 0.73 1.21
N LYS A 93 21.30 1.72 1.62
CA LYS A 93 22.35 1.57 2.64
C LYS A 93 21.81 1.28 4.04
N ASN A 94 20.50 1.41 4.30
CA ASN A 94 19.97 1.02 5.60
C ASN A 94 20.15 -0.48 5.82
N ASP A 95 21.01 -0.86 6.76
CA ASP A 95 21.36 -2.23 7.11
C ASP A 95 20.98 -2.61 8.55
N ARG A 96 20.16 -1.78 9.23
CA ARG A 96 19.75 -1.95 10.64
C ARG A 96 18.83 -3.16 10.90
N PHE A 97 18.73 -4.08 9.94
CA PHE A 97 17.93 -5.29 10.05
C PHE A 97 18.66 -6.37 10.86
N ARG A 98 17.96 -6.94 11.86
CA ARG A 98 18.49 -7.99 12.75
C ARG A 98 19.07 -9.18 11.97
N HIS A 99 18.32 -9.72 11.02
CA HIS A 99 18.72 -10.92 10.27
C HIS A 99 19.58 -10.58 9.05
N ARG A 100 20.40 -11.53 8.59
CA ARG A 100 21.25 -11.33 7.40
C ARG A 100 20.48 -11.26 6.09
N TRP A 101 19.34 -11.95 5.98
CA TRP A 101 18.58 -12.01 4.73
C TRP A 101 18.06 -10.64 4.26
N PRO A 102 17.35 -9.84 5.08
CA PRO A 102 16.88 -8.52 4.66
C PRO A 102 18.00 -7.51 4.36
N ARG A 103 19.23 -7.75 4.85
CA ARG A 103 20.40 -6.93 4.52
C ARG A 103 20.90 -7.16 3.09
N LYS A 104 20.60 -8.32 2.50
CA LYS A 104 21.06 -8.72 1.16
C LYS A 104 20.02 -8.52 0.05
N VAL A 105 18.81 -8.12 0.40
CA VAL A 105 17.70 -7.93 -0.55
C VAL A 105 17.30 -6.46 -0.55
N VAL A 106 17.05 -5.94 -1.76
CA VAL A 106 16.43 -4.63 -1.99
C VAL A 106 15.26 -4.91 -2.93
N TRP A 107 14.07 -4.46 -2.56
CA TRP A 107 12.89 -4.62 -3.40
C TRP A 107 12.37 -3.26 -3.86
N PHE A 108 12.42 -3.00 -5.17
CA PHE A 108 11.85 -1.80 -5.76
C PHE A 108 10.34 -2.00 -5.94
N TRP A 109 9.52 -1.20 -5.26
CA TRP A 109 8.06 -1.22 -5.37
C TRP A 109 7.57 -0.04 -6.21
N ASP A 110 8.13 0.06 -7.40
CA ASP A 110 7.88 1.15 -8.33
C ASP A 110 6.79 0.76 -9.34
N ASP A 111 5.92 1.70 -9.70
CA ASP A 111 4.92 1.48 -10.76
C ASP A 111 5.58 1.17 -12.12
N ASN A 112 6.73 1.81 -12.41
CA ASN A 112 7.52 1.57 -13.61
C ASN A 112 8.98 2.04 -13.45
N LEU A 113 9.83 1.20 -12.86
CA LEU A 113 11.26 1.49 -12.67
C LEU A 113 12.07 1.69 -13.97
N PRO A 114 11.94 0.83 -15.02
CA PRO A 114 12.88 0.84 -16.15
C PRO A 114 12.55 1.88 -17.24
N ILE A 115 11.59 2.78 -17.02
CA ILE A 115 11.11 3.71 -18.05
C ILE A 115 12.14 4.80 -18.38
N LYS A 116 12.88 5.30 -17.38
CA LYS A 116 13.91 6.33 -17.58
C LYS A 116 15.27 5.65 -17.75
N ARG A 117 15.79 5.71 -18.99
CA ARG A 117 17.01 4.99 -19.41
C ARG A 117 18.18 5.92 -19.80
N SER A 118 18.02 7.21 -19.59
CA SER A 118 19.01 8.26 -19.86
C SER A 118 20.22 8.18 -18.94
#